data_AF-A0A1V9YJP6-F1
#
_entry.id   AF-A0A1V9YJP6-F1
#
_cell.length_a   1.000
_cell.length_b   1.000
_cell.length_c   1.000
_cell.angle_alpha   90.00
_cell.angle_beta   90.00
_cell.angle_gamma   90.00
#
_symmetry.space_group_name_H-M   'P 1'
#
loop_
_entity.id
_entity.type
_entity.pdbx_description
1 polymer ?
#
loop_
_entity_poly.entity_id
_entity_poly.type
_entity_poly.pdbx_seq_one_letter_code
_entity_poly.pdbx_strand_id
1 'polypeptide(L)'
;MKELLQKECERLGIAFSTDDFKDILWQKLETHVTAVKLIVVAMAAAKGHEVLYTPPSHSRLQPIEIVWAIIKGVVGRGYRDDQTFQEVRDALDNAFAAVASQAT
;
A
#
# COMPACT_ATOMS: atom_id res chain seq x y z
N MET A 1 6.83 -20.77 11.72
CA MET A 1 5.63 -19.94 11.39
C MET A 1 4.45 -20.24 12.32
N LYS A 2 3.93 -21.47 12.42
CA LYS A 2 2.85 -21.82 13.40
C LYS A 2 3.29 -21.56 14.85
N GLU A 3 4.49 -22.02 15.20
CA GLU A 3 5.12 -21.78 16.52
C GLU A 3 5.27 -20.30 16.87
N LEU A 4 5.44 -19.44 15.85
CA LEU A 4 5.60 -18.00 16.06
C LEU A 4 4.27 -17.35 16.44
N LEU A 5 3.16 -17.81 15.82
CA LEU A 5 1.80 -17.41 16.20
C LEU A 5 1.46 -17.91 17.61
N GLN A 6 1.84 -19.14 17.96
CA GLN A 6 1.61 -19.70 19.30
C GLN A 6 2.37 -18.91 20.38
N LYS A 7 3.66 -18.62 20.16
CA LYS A 7 4.44 -17.76 21.06
C LYS A 7 3.83 -16.37 21.24
N GLU A 8 3.25 -15.80 20.18
CA GLU A 8 2.61 -14.50 20.26
C GLU A 8 1.27 -14.58 21.01
N CYS A 9 0.49 -15.66 20.84
CA CYS A 9 -0.67 -15.93 21.66
C CYS A 9 -0.30 -16.05 23.15
N GLU A 10 0.79 -16.74 23.48
CA GLU A 10 1.31 -16.83 24.86
C GLU A 10 1.68 -15.43 25.39
N ARG A 11 2.41 -14.64 24.60
CA ARG A 11 2.83 -13.28 24.96
C ARG A 11 1.65 -12.35 25.23
N LEU A 12 0.57 -12.50 24.48
CA LEU A 12 -0.65 -11.69 24.59
C LEU A 12 -1.71 -12.28 25.54
N GLY A 13 -1.45 -13.47 26.11
CA GLY A 13 -2.40 -14.15 27.01
C GLY A 13 -3.65 -14.69 26.30
N ILE A 14 -3.55 -15.00 24.99
CA ILE A 14 -4.65 -15.50 24.17
C ILE A 14 -4.69 -17.03 24.26
N ALA A 15 -5.84 -17.60 24.64
CA ALA A 15 -6.02 -19.05 24.70
C ALA A 15 -6.02 -19.67 23.28
N PHE A 16 -5.18 -20.68 23.08
CA PHE A 16 -5.08 -21.48 21.84
C PHE A 16 -4.84 -22.96 22.16
N SER A 17 -5.16 -23.84 21.20
CA SER A 17 -4.80 -25.26 21.23
C SER A 17 -3.53 -25.51 20.42
N THR A 18 -2.70 -26.47 20.85
CA THR A 18 -1.54 -26.93 20.06
C THR A 18 -1.95 -27.45 18.68
N ASP A 19 -3.17 -27.97 18.57
CA ASP A 19 -3.74 -28.52 17.33
C ASP A 19 -4.32 -27.44 16.42
N ASP A 20 -4.50 -26.20 16.90
CA ASP A 20 -5.06 -25.11 16.10
C ASP A 20 -4.24 -24.90 14.82
N PHE A 21 -4.94 -24.77 13.70
CA PHE A 21 -4.31 -24.45 12.42
C PHE A 21 -3.88 -22.97 12.39
N LYS A 22 -3.01 -22.63 11.45
CA LYS A 22 -2.41 -21.29 11.36
C LYS A 22 -3.45 -20.19 11.15
N ASP A 23 -4.50 -20.48 10.40
CA ASP A 23 -5.65 -19.61 10.15
C ASP A 23 -6.43 -19.32 11.43
N ILE A 24 -6.71 -20.33 12.25
CA ILE A 24 -7.37 -20.17 13.56
C ILE A 24 -6.51 -19.33 14.51
N LEU A 25 -5.20 -19.62 14.58
CA LEU A 25 -4.25 -18.84 15.38
C LEU A 25 -4.17 -17.38 14.89
N TRP A 26 -4.16 -17.16 13.57
CA TRP A 26 -4.14 -15.83 12.99
C TRP A 26 -5.43 -15.06 13.27
N GLN A 27 -6.59 -15.67 13.11
CA GLN A 27 -7.89 -15.04 13.40
C GLN A 27 -8.00 -14.59 14.86
N LYS A 28 -7.48 -15.41 15.78
CA LYS A 28 -7.38 -15.06 17.22
C LYS A 28 -6.43 -13.90 17.48
N LEU A 29 -5.33 -13.79 16.74
CA LEU A 29 -4.33 -12.72 16.88
C LEU A 29 -4.76 -11.42 16.20
N GLU A 30 -5.40 -11.50 15.05
CA GLU A 30 -5.78 -10.36 14.21
C GLU A 30 -6.65 -9.35 14.96
N THR A 31 -7.53 -9.84 15.85
CA THR A 31 -8.34 -8.99 16.75
C THR A 31 -7.48 -8.12 17.67
N HIS A 32 -6.27 -8.56 18.02
CA HIS A 32 -5.31 -7.84 18.85
C HIS A 32 -4.28 -7.04 18.03
N VAL A 33 -4.04 -7.42 16.77
CA VAL A 33 -3.12 -6.72 15.86
C VAL A 33 -3.67 -5.35 15.45
N THR A 34 -4.99 -5.16 15.44
CA THR A 34 -5.64 -3.88 15.12
C THR A 34 -5.21 -2.70 16.01
N ALA A 35 -4.57 -2.96 17.16
CA ALA A 35 -4.02 -1.93 18.04
C ALA A 35 -2.68 -1.34 17.55
N VAL A 36 -1.95 -1.99 16.65
CA VAL A 36 -0.64 -1.51 16.19
C VAL A 36 -0.84 -0.43 15.13
N LYS A 37 -0.75 0.83 15.53
CA LYS A 37 -0.74 1.97 14.61
C LYS A 37 0.53 1.90 13.75
N LEU A 38 0.36 1.75 12.43
CA LEU A 38 1.47 1.78 11.48
C LEU A 38 2.27 3.09 11.64
N ILE A 39 3.61 3.00 11.57
CA ILE A 39 4.50 4.16 11.73
C ILE A 39 4.11 5.28 10.75
N VAL A 40 3.74 4.94 9.51
CA VAL A 40 3.29 5.91 8.50
C VAL A 40 2.02 6.67 8.91
N VAL A 41 1.10 6.03 9.64
CA VAL A 41 -0.11 6.67 10.17
C VAL A 41 0.24 7.61 11.32
N ALA A 42 1.21 7.24 12.17
CA ALA A 42 1.72 8.14 13.20
C ALA A 42 2.42 9.37 12.60
N MET A 43 3.26 9.17 11.58
CA MET A 43 3.95 10.26 10.87
C MET A 43 2.98 11.21 10.18
N ALA A 44 1.94 10.69 9.51
CA ALA A 44 0.89 11.50 8.90
C ALA A 44 0.13 12.34 9.95
N ALA A 45 -0.28 11.70 11.06
CA ALA A 45 -0.98 12.38 12.14
C ALA A 45 -0.13 13.48 12.80
N ALA A 46 1.18 13.25 12.98
CA ALA A 46 2.10 14.26 13.50
C ALA A 46 2.21 15.52 12.61
N LYS A 47 1.87 15.39 11.32
CA LYS A 47 1.78 16.50 10.36
C LYS A 47 0.36 17.05 10.20
N GLY A 48 -0.60 16.60 11.01
CA GLY A 48 -2.00 17.03 10.93
C GLY A 48 -2.80 16.37 9.81
N HIS A 49 -2.34 15.22 9.28
CA HIS A 49 -3.04 14.48 8.24
C HIS A 49 -3.71 13.22 8.79
N GLU A 50 -4.88 12.90 8.25
CA GLU A 50 -5.57 11.63 8.48
C GLU A 50 -5.26 10.65 7.34
N VAL A 51 -4.99 9.38 7.68
CA VAL A 51 -4.80 8.31 6.69
C VAL A 51 -6.13 7.63 6.44
N LEU A 52 -6.59 7.66 5.19
CA LEU A 52 -7.78 6.96 4.72
C LEU A 52 -7.37 5.69 3.97
N TYR A 53 -8.12 4.61 4.18
CA TYR A 53 -7.90 3.33 3.51
C TYR A 53 -9.00 3.09 2.48
N THR A 54 -8.61 2.72 1.27
CA THR A 54 -9.54 2.21 0.26
C THR A 54 -9.72 0.70 0.40
N PRO A 55 -10.92 0.15 0.11
CA PRO A 55 -11.13 -1.29 0.09
C PRO A 55 -10.11 -2.03 -0.80
N PRO A 56 -9.67 -3.25 -0.42
CA PRO A 56 -8.79 -4.07 -1.24
C PRO A 56 -9.38 -4.32 -2.64
N SER A 57 -8.55 -4.40 -3.67
CA SER A 57 -8.95 -4.70 -5.06
C SER A 57 -9.87 -3.67 -5.75
N HIS A 58 -9.98 -2.45 -5.21
CA HIS A 58 -10.81 -1.37 -5.78
C HIS A 58 -9.97 -0.19 -6.25
N SER A 59 -9.06 -0.39 -7.22
CA SER A 59 -8.18 0.67 -7.75
C SER A 59 -8.91 1.89 -8.30
N ARG A 60 -10.15 1.72 -8.80
CA ARG A 60 -11.00 2.83 -9.25
C ARG A 60 -11.33 3.85 -8.17
N LEU A 61 -11.22 3.48 -6.89
CA LEU A 61 -11.45 4.37 -5.75
C LEU A 61 -10.18 5.13 -5.34
N GLN A 62 -9.05 4.89 -6.01
CA GLN A 62 -7.78 5.56 -5.75
C GLN A 62 -7.50 6.55 -6.90
N PRO A 63 -7.75 7.86 -6.73
CA PRO A 63 -7.56 8.85 -7.80
C PRO A 63 -6.15 8.83 -8.40
N ILE A 64 -5.15 8.51 -7.58
CA ILE A 64 -3.75 8.38 -8.00
C ILE A 64 -3.56 7.27 -9.06
N GLU A 65 -4.32 6.17 -9.01
CA GLU A 65 -4.25 5.10 -10.01
C GLU A 65 -4.74 5.56 -11.38
N ILE A 66 -5.76 6.42 -11.43
CA ILE A 66 -6.27 7.00 -12.67
C ILE A 66 -5.22 7.92 -13.30
N VAL A 67 -4.64 8.81 -12.50
CA VAL A 67 -3.56 9.71 -12.94
C VAL A 67 -2.36 8.91 -13.46
N TRP A 68 -1.94 7.87 -12.73
CA TRP A 68 -0.86 6.99 -13.17
C TRP A 68 -1.18 6.18 -14.42
N ALA A 69 -2.42 5.75 -14.62
CA ALA A 69 -2.81 5.03 -15.84
C ALA A 69 -2.58 5.92 -17.09
N ILE A 70 -2.91 7.20 -17.00
CA ILE A 70 -2.68 8.17 -18.08
C ILE A 70 -1.18 8.38 -18.31
N ILE A 71 -0.44 8.69 -17.24
CA ILE A 71 1.00 9.00 -17.31
C ILE A 71 1.80 7.81 -17.85
N LYS A 72 1.58 6.60 -17.32
CA LYS A 72 2.23 5.38 -17.81
C LYS A 72 1.88 5.10 -19.26
N GLY A 73 0.63 5.36 -19.67
CA GLY A 73 0.23 5.25 -21.06
C GLY A 73 1.02 6.19 -21.97
N VAL A 74 1.22 7.44 -21.56
CA VAL A 74 2.00 8.43 -22.32
C VAL A 74 3.47 8.02 -22.42
N VAL A 75 4.12 7.75 -21.28
CA VAL A 75 5.54 7.38 -21.24
C VAL A 75 5.79 6.06 -21.97
N GLY A 76 4.94 5.05 -21.74
CA GLY A 76 5.08 3.72 -22.33
C GLY A 76 4.92 3.69 -23.86
N ARG A 77 4.13 4.60 -24.45
CA ARG A 77 4.05 4.74 -25.92
C ARG A 77 5.35 5.25 -26.55
N GLY A 78 6.19 5.94 -25.77
CA GLY A 78 7.50 6.41 -26.21
C GLY A 78 8.65 5.48 -25.85
N TYR A 79 8.35 4.24 -25.41
CA TYR A 79 9.36 3.28 -24.96
C TYR A 79 10.35 2.93 -26.07
N ARG A 80 11.64 2.91 -25.73
CA ARG A 80 12.72 2.37 -26.55
C ARG A 80 13.73 1.62 -25.67
N ASP A 81 14.35 0.59 -26.22
CA ASP A 81 15.28 -0.28 -25.49
C ASP A 81 16.59 0.42 -25.10
N ASP A 82 16.90 1.56 -25.71
CA ASP A 82 18.11 2.36 -25.45
C ASP A 82 17.87 3.54 -24.49
N GLN A 83 16.67 3.66 -23.91
CA GLN A 83 16.34 4.77 -23.04
C GLN A 83 17.12 4.74 -21.73
N THR A 84 17.68 5.89 -21.39
CA THR A 84 18.31 6.14 -20.09
C THR A 84 17.26 6.48 -19.02
N PHE A 85 17.63 6.29 -17.75
CA PHE A 85 16.78 6.72 -16.63
C PHE A 85 16.47 8.23 -16.66
N GLN A 86 17.39 9.05 -17.16
CA GLN A 86 17.16 10.49 -17.27
C GLN A 86 16.09 10.80 -18.31
N GLU A 87 16.12 10.15 -19.48
CA GLU A 87 15.08 10.34 -20.50
C GLU A 87 13.70 9.87 -20.01
N VAL A 88 13.64 8.78 -19.24
CA VAL A 88 12.39 8.32 -18.63
C VAL A 88 11.86 9.34 -17.61
N ARG A 89 12.76 9.95 -16.81
CA ARG A 89 12.40 11.02 -15.88
C ARG A 89 11.85 12.24 -16.63
N ASP A 90 12.52 12.69 -17.68
CA ASP A 90 12.09 13.85 -18.46
C ASP A 90 10.73 13.58 -19.12
N ALA A 91 10.50 12.35 -19.59
CA ALA A 91 9.20 11.93 -20.13
C ALA A 91 8.09 11.92 -19.06
N LEU A 92 8.41 11.52 -17.82
CA LEU A 92 7.48 11.59 -16.69
C LEU A 92 7.12 13.04 -16.37
N ASP A 93 8.10 13.93 -16.24
CA ASP A 93 7.87 15.34 -15.92
C ASP A 93 6.98 16.01 -16.97
N ASN A 94 7.22 15.74 -18.25
CA ASN A 94 6.38 16.22 -19.35
C ASN A 94 4.95 15.64 -19.28
N ALA A 95 4.80 14.35 -18.98
CA ALA A 95 3.49 13.71 -18.85
C ALA A 95 2.69 14.27 -17.67
N PHE A 96 3.33 14.54 -16.53
CA PHE A 96 2.70 15.21 -15.39
C PHE A 96 2.22 16.62 -15.74
N ALA A 97 3.04 17.42 -16.42
CA ALA A 97 2.68 18.77 -16.84
C ALA A 97 1.46 18.77 -17.79
N ALA A 98 1.39 17.80 -18.71
CA ALA A 98 0.27 17.67 -19.64
C ALA A 98 -1.05 17.26 -18.97
N VAL A 99 -1.00 16.43 -17.92
CA VAL A 99 -2.20 16.08 -17.14
C VAL A 99 -2.70 17.28 -16.32
N ALA A 100 -1.79 18.07 -15.76
CA ALA A 100 -2.14 19.25 -14.97
C ALA A 100 -2.85 20.33 -15.80
N SER A 101 -2.47 20.51 -17.07
CA SER A 101 -3.07 21.53 -17.96
C SER A 101 -4.47 21.16 -18.47
N GLN A 102 -4.87 19.88 -18.42
CA GLN A 102 -6.19 19.41 -18.82
C GLN A 102 -7.25 19.52 -17.72
N ALA A 103 -6.85 19.85 -16.49
CA ALA A 103 -7.73 19.99 -15.34
C ALA A 103 -8.29 21.42 -15.16
N THR A 104 -7.94 22.35 -16.06
CA THR A 104 -8.44 23.74 -16.16
C THR A 104 -9.35 23.89 -17.37
#